data_AF-A0A9P0GBW5-F1
#
_entry.id   AF-A0A9P0GBW5-F1
#
_cell.length_a   1.000
_cell.length_b   1.000
_cell.length_c   1.000
_cell.angle_alpha   90.00
_cell.angle_beta   90.00
_cell.angle_gamma   90.00
#
_symmetry.space_group_name_H-M   'P 1'
#
loop_
_entity.id
_entity.type
_entity.pdbx_description
1 polymer ?
#
loop_
_entity_poly.entity_id
_entity_poly.type
_entity_poly.pdbx_seq_one_letter_code
_entity_poly.pdbx_strand_id
1 'polypeptide(L)'
;MSFPPRSSTGTDFPLEALKVHGPNYLKHALTSCTDPLKAIEEFQVTNGILLPSLRPMLPLLDLHGVRRLDFHMSVVEELREKLISHINDIGKQEGKERDQKLRELLVKSFPVIRVKAMRPIVMTILKNISQIEDSYLKVLVRDKELYLDTDTEVKRQIWKDNQSLFGDEVSPLLSQYISEKENVLFDHTNLSTQFFGPSPKVGLTYS
;
A
#
# COMPACT_ATOMS: atom_id res chain seq x y z
N MET A 1 -40.55 -7.85 15.23
CA MET A 1 -39.47 -6.93 15.63
C MET A 1 -38.18 -7.72 15.65
N SER A 2 -37.44 -7.68 14.55
CA SER A 2 -36.13 -8.33 14.40
C SER A 2 -35.07 -7.40 14.97
N PHE A 3 -34.38 -7.85 16.01
CA PHE A 3 -33.20 -7.18 16.51
C PHE A 3 -32.09 -7.26 15.45
N PRO A 4 -31.38 -6.16 15.14
CA PRO A 4 -30.21 -6.22 14.28
C PRO A 4 -29.10 -7.01 15.01
N PRO A 5 -28.27 -7.80 14.30
CA PRO A 5 -27.14 -8.44 14.93
C PRO A 5 -26.16 -7.35 15.38
N ARG A 6 -25.80 -7.41 16.67
CA ARG A 6 -24.83 -6.55 17.32
C ARG A 6 -23.51 -6.57 16.54
N SER A 7 -22.99 -5.38 16.25
CA SER A 7 -21.61 -5.17 15.84
C SER A 7 -20.66 -5.70 16.93
N SER A 8 -20.01 -6.84 16.67
CA SER A 8 -18.89 -7.32 17.47
C SER A 8 -17.70 -6.42 17.23
N THR A 9 -17.54 -5.45 18.13
CA THR A 9 -16.29 -4.73 18.33
C THR A 9 -15.33 -5.65 19.05
N GLY A 10 -14.51 -6.40 18.30
CA GLY A 10 -13.52 -7.29 18.89
C GLY A 10 -12.68 -8.03 17.86
N THR A 11 -11.68 -7.36 17.28
CA THR A 11 -10.54 -8.00 16.58
C THR A 11 -10.92 -9.14 15.63
N ASP A 12 -11.83 -8.89 14.69
CA ASP A 12 -12.02 -9.83 13.57
C ASP A 12 -10.70 -9.88 12.80
N PHE A 13 -10.17 -11.10 12.62
CA PHE A 13 -8.93 -11.28 11.89
C PHE A 13 -9.17 -10.81 10.45
N PRO A 14 -8.36 -9.90 9.86
CA PRO A 14 -8.68 -9.28 8.58
C PRO A 14 -8.92 -10.27 7.43
N LEU A 15 -8.37 -11.49 7.54
CA LEU A 15 -8.54 -12.55 6.53
C LEU A 15 -9.80 -13.41 6.74
N GLU A 16 -10.49 -13.31 7.88
CA GLU A 16 -11.80 -13.97 8.08
C GLU A 16 -12.85 -13.43 7.10
N ALA A 17 -12.74 -12.15 6.71
CA ALA A 17 -13.53 -11.56 5.63
C ALA A 17 -13.32 -12.29 4.28
N LEU A 18 -12.18 -12.96 4.10
CA LEU A 18 -11.86 -13.79 2.94
C LEU A 18 -12.09 -15.29 3.19
N LYS A 19 -12.78 -15.66 4.27
CA LYS A 19 -12.99 -17.04 4.73
C LYS A 19 -11.70 -17.81 5.02
N VAL A 20 -10.61 -17.11 5.33
CA VAL A 20 -9.37 -17.74 5.82
C VAL A 20 -9.47 -17.89 7.34
N HIS A 21 -9.20 -19.08 7.85
CA HIS A 21 -9.34 -19.35 9.27
C HIS A 21 -8.22 -18.67 10.07
N GLY A 22 -8.62 -17.81 11.01
CA GLY A 22 -7.70 -17.06 11.84
C GLY A 22 -7.30 -17.76 13.15
N PRO A 23 -6.54 -17.06 14.02
CA PRO A 23 -6.14 -17.55 15.34
C PRO A 23 -7.31 -17.91 16.24
N ASN A 24 -8.44 -17.21 16.13
CA ASN A 24 -9.65 -17.46 16.92
C ASN A 24 -10.27 -18.82 16.56
N TYR A 25 -10.33 -19.13 15.27
CA TYR A 25 -10.77 -20.44 14.79
C TYR A 25 -9.86 -21.54 15.31
N LEU A 26 -8.53 -21.37 15.22
CA LEU A 26 -7.57 -22.35 15.74
C LEU A 26 -7.75 -22.56 17.24
N LYS A 27 -7.88 -21.48 18.03
CA LYS A 27 -8.14 -21.58 19.47
C LYS A 27 -9.41 -22.37 19.77
N HIS A 28 -10.49 -22.10 19.05
CA HIS A 28 -11.76 -22.81 19.22
C HIS A 28 -11.64 -24.29 18.82
N ALA A 29 -10.97 -24.58 17.71
CA ALA A 29 -10.71 -25.94 17.23
C ALA A 29 -9.90 -26.75 18.26
N LEU A 30 -8.86 -26.16 18.84
CA LEU A 30 -8.03 -26.80 19.87
C LEU A 30 -8.74 -26.98 21.22
N THR A 31 -9.71 -26.12 21.54
CA THR A 31 -10.48 -26.21 22.80
C THR A 31 -11.63 -27.22 22.67
N SER A 32 -12.11 -27.46 21.45
CA SER A 32 -13.30 -28.28 21.18
C SER A 32 -12.97 -29.67 20.61
N CYS A 33 -11.73 -29.96 20.24
CA CYS A 33 -11.35 -31.24 19.65
C CYS A 33 -10.95 -32.27 20.70
N THR A 34 -11.13 -33.54 20.35
CA THR A 34 -10.66 -34.70 21.13
C THR A 34 -9.20 -35.05 20.85
N ASP A 35 -8.68 -34.67 19.67
CA ASP A 35 -7.29 -34.86 19.26
C ASP A 35 -6.68 -33.53 18.77
N PRO A 36 -5.85 -32.88 19.59
CA PRO A 36 -5.21 -31.61 19.25
C PRO A 36 -4.24 -31.71 18.06
N LEU A 37 -3.54 -32.83 17.90
CA LEU A 37 -2.54 -32.98 16.84
C LEU A 37 -3.21 -33.06 15.47
N LYS A 38 -4.29 -33.84 15.38
CA LYS A 38 -5.09 -33.93 14.16
C LYS A 38 -5.75 -32.59 13.80
N ALA A 39 -6.25 -31.85 14.78
CA ALA A 39 -6.82 -30.52 14.56
C ALA A 39 -5.79 -29.51 14.02
N ILE A 40 -4.53 -29.58 14.50
CA ILE A 40 -3.43 -28.76 13.97
C ILE A 40 -3.11 -29.16 12.53
N GLU A 41 -3.02 -30.46 12.24
CA GLU A 41 -2.73 -30.94 10.89
C GLU A 41 -3.82 -30.50 9.91
N GLU A 42 -5.09 -30.68 10.26
CA GLU A 42 -6.23 -30.21 9.46
C GLU A 42 -6.17 -28.70 9.24
N PHE A 43 -5.91 -27.91 10.30
CA PHE A 43 -5.77 -26.46 10.19
C PHE A 43 -4.62 -26.05 9.26
N GLN A 44 -3.48 -26.73 9.34
CA GLN A 44 -2.32 -26.49 8.47
C GLN A 44 -2.59 -26.89 7.02
N VAL A 45 -3.32 -27.99 6.79
CA VAL A 45 -3.71 -28.43 5.45
C VAL A 45 -4.71 -27.46 4.82
N THR A 46 -5.70 -26.98 5.58
CA THR A 46 -6.72 -26.05 5.07
C THR A 46 -6.16 -24.66 4.79
N ASN A 47 -5.25 -24.13 5.62
CA ASN A 47 -4.69 -22.78 5.45
C ASN A 47 -3.32 -22.76 4.75
N GLY A 48 -2.71 -23.92 4.50
CA GLY A 48 -1.41 -24.04 3.86
C GLY A 48 -1.47 -23.87 2.34
N ILE A 49 -0.30 -23.68 1.73
CA ILE A 49 -0.18 -23.66 0.26
C ILE A 49 -0.43 -25.08 -0.24
N LEU A 50 -1.51 -25.28 -1.01
CA LEU A 50 -1.92 -26.57 -1.56
C LEU A 50 -1.04 -27.01 -2.74
N LEU A 51 0.24 -27.26 -2.49
CA LEU A 51 1.19 -27.82 -3.44
C LEU A 51 1.60 -29.22 -2.98
N PRO A 52 1.19 -30.30 -3.68
CA PRO A 52 1.55 -31.67 -3.32
C PRO A 52 3.07 -31.92 -3.22
N SER A 53 3.86 -31.22 -4.05
CA SER A 53 5.33 -31.27 -4.05
C SER A 53 5.98 -30.56 -2.86
N LEU A 54 5.27 -29.62 -2.22
CA LEU A 54 5.82 -28.84 -1.10
C LEU A 54 5.81 -29.64 0.21
N ARG A 55 4.81 -30.51 0.41
CA ARG A 55 4.70 -31.37 1.60
C ARG A 55 5.96 -32.21 1.89
N PRO A 56 6.53 -32.95 0.91
CA PRO A 56 7.77 -33.69 1.14
C PRO A 56 9.02 -32.80 1.19
N MET A 57 8.95 -31.56 0.69
CA MET A 57 10.11 -30.66 0.60
C MET A 57 10.33 -29.81 1.86
N LEU A 58 9.26 -29.51 2.62
CA LEU A 58 9.36 -28.77 3.89
C LEU A 58 10.25 -29.47 4.94
N PRO A 59 10.15 -30.80 5.18
CA PRO A 59 11.07 -31.49 6.08
C PRO A 59 12.53 -31.43 5.62
N LEU A 60 12.79 -31.41 4.31
CA LEU A 60 14.15 -31.26 3.79
C LEU A 60 14.69 -29.86 4.11
N LEU A 61 13.88 -28.82 3.93
CA LEU A 61 14.22 -27.45 4.31
C LEU A 61 14.51 -27.34 5.82
N ASP A 62 13.71 -28.03 6.65
CA ASP A 62 13.94 -28.08 8.10
C ASP A 62 15.29 -28.73 8.44
N LEU A 63 15.67 -29.82 7.75
CA LEU A 63 16.98 -30.48 7.90
C LEU A 63 18.14 -29.56 7.50
N HIS A 64 17.94 -28.68 6.52
CA HIS A 64 18.92 -27.67 6.11
C HIS A 64 18.92 -26.43 7.04
N GLY A 65 18.17 -26.44 8.14
CA GLY A 65 18.11 -25.35 9.11
C GLY A 65 17.28 -24.15 8.65
N VAL A 66 16.50 -24.28 7.57
CA VAL A 66 15.61 -23.23 7.10
C VAL A 66 14.32 -23.31 7.91
N ARG A 67 13.98 -22.23 8.63
CA ARG A 67 12.71 -22.17 9.37
C ARG A 67 11.56 -22.08 8.38
N ARG A 68 10.51 -22.89 8.57
CA ARG A 68 9.30 -22.85 7.73
C ARG A 68 8.69 -21.45 7.61
N LEU A 69 8.73 -20.66 8.69
CA LEU A 69 8.24 -19.28 8.67
C LEU A 69 8.99 -18.43 7.65
N ASP A 70 10.32 -18.51 7.62
CA ASP A 70 11.15 -17.73 6.70
C ASP A 70 10.86 -18.13 5.25
N PHE A 71 10.70 -19.43 4.99
CA PHE A 71 10.28 -19.91 3.68
C PHE A 71 8.93 -19.33 3.26
N HIS A 72 7.90 -19.44 4.11
CA HIS A 72 6.57 -18.92 3.79
C HIS A 72 6.55 -17.40 3.61
N MET A 73 7.32 -16.65 4.41
CA MET A 73 7.50 -15.21 4.23
C MET A 73 8.11 -14.92 2.86
N SER A 74 9.21 -15.58 2.50
CA SER A 74 9.83 -15.41 1.18
C SER A 74 8.88 -15.72 0.03
N VAL A 75 8.06 -16.77 0.15
CA VAL A 75 7.04 -17.10 -0.87
C VAL A 75 5.98 -16.01 -0.96
N VAL A 76 5.49 -15.48 0.16
CA VAL A 76 4.51 -14.39 0.17
C VAL A 76 5.07 -13.13 -0.49
N GLU A 77 6.32 -12.77 -0.19
CA GLU A 77 6.99 -11.61 -0.77
C GLU A 77 7.14 -11.75 -2.30
N GLU A 78 7.63 -12.91 -2.77
CA GLU A 78 7.78 -13.21 -4.20
C GLU A 78 6.43 -13.19 -4.95
N LEU A 79 5.39 -13.79 -4.36
CA LEU A 79 4.04 -13.77 -4.95
C LEU A 79 3.47 -12.35 -5.00
N ARG A 80 3.72 -11.56 -3.95
CA ARG A 80 3.31 -10.16 -3.89
C ARG A 80 3.96 -9.35 -5.00
N GLU A 81 5.26 -9.49 -5.20
CA GLU A 81 6.00 -8.78 -6.25
C GLU A 81 5.49 -9.14 -7.66
N LYS A 82 5.29 -10.44 -7.92
CA LYS A 82 4.71 -10.91 -9.20
C LYS A 82 3.33 -10.33 -9.44
N LEU A 83 2.47 -10.31 -8.41
CA LEU A 83 1.13 -9.75 -8.52
C LEU A 83 1.17 -8.23 -8.77
N ILE A 84 2.03 -7.50 -8.07
CA ILE A 84 2.24 -6.06 -8.28
C ILE A 84 2.70 -5.79 -9.72
N SER A 85 3.67 -6.56 -10.22
CA SER A 85 4.14 -6.44 -11.61
C SER A 85 2.99 -6.63 -12.59
N HIS A 86 2.20 -7.68 -12.41
CA HIS A 86 1.06 -7.96 -13.29
C HIS A 86 -0.02 -6.87 -13.23
N ILE A 87 -0.31 -6.32 -12.05
CA ILE A 87 -1.24 -5.18 -11.90
C ILE A 87 -0.72 -3.95 -12.65
N ASN A 88 0.58 -3.65 -12.56
CA ASN A 88 1.16 -2.54 -13.31
C ASN A 88 1.12 -2.77 -14.82
N ASP A 89 1.30 -4.01 -15.29
CA ASP A 89 1.19 -4.34 -16.70
C ASP A 89 -0.25 -4.22 -17.21
N ILE A 90 -1.25 -4.58 -16.38
CA ILE A 90 -2.66 -4.26 -16.66
C ILE A 90 -2.83 -2.73 -16.69
N GLY A 91 -2.24 -2.00 -15.74
CA GLY A 91 -2.32 -0.54 -15.66
C GLY A 91 -1.83 0.20 -16.90
N LYS A 92 -0.85 -0.37 -17.63
CA LYS A 92 -0.33 0.17 -18.90
C LYS A 92 -1.27 -0.05 -20.09
N GLN A 93 -2.23 -0.96 -19.99
CA GLN A 93 -3.19 -1.21 -21.07
C GLN A 93 -4.24 -0.08 -21.10
N GLU A 94 -4.88 0.09 -22.25
CA GLU A 94 -5.93 1.08 -22.45
C GLU A 94 -7.29 0.43 -22.65
N GLY A 95 -8.36 1.15 -22.30
CA GLY A 95 -9.74 0.76 -22.59
C GLY A 95 -10.56 0.31 -21.38
N LYS A 96 -11.86 0.11 -21.62
CA LYS A 96 -12.85 -0.18 -20.56
C LYS A 96 -12.63 -1.52 -19.85
N GLU A 97 -12.08 -2.51 -20.54
CA GLU A 97 -11.83 -3.84 -19.97
C GLU A 97 -10.80 -3.78 -18.82
N ARG A 98 -9.77 -2.96 -18.99
CA ARG A 98 -8.74 -2.69 -17.99
C ARG A 98 -9.33 -2.03 -16.74
N ASP A 99 -10.19 -1.02 -16.92
CA ASP A 99 -10.89 -0.34 -15.83
C ASP A 99 -11.73 -1.33 -15.03
N GLN A 100 -12.47 -2.19 -15.72
CA GLN A 100 -13.32 -3.20 -15.11
C GLN A 100 -12.48 -4.20 -14.29
N LYS A 101 -11.40 -4.72 -14.86
CA LYS A 101 -10.49 -5.66 -14.16
C LYS A 101 -9.91 -5.05 -12.90
N LEU A 102 -9.41 -3.81 -12.96
CA LEU A 102 -8.83 -3.14 -11.79
C LEU A 102 -9.87 -2.84 -10.70
N ARG A 103 -11.09 -2.45 -11.08
CA ARG A 103 -12.20 -2.28 -10.13
C ARG A 103 -12.56 -3.61 -9.44
N GLU A 104 -12.64 -4.70 -10.20
CA GLU A 104 -12.90 -6.03 -9.63
C GLU A 104 -11.79 -6.49 -8.68
N LEU A 105 -10.52 -6.25 -9.04
CA LEU A 105 -9.37 -6.54 -8.19
C LEU A 105 -9.41 -5.69 -6.92
N LEU A 106 -9.77 -4.42 -7.02
CA LEU A 106 -9.90 -3.52 -5.87
C LEU A 106 -10.96 -4.06 -4.90
N VAL A 107 -12.17 -4.38 -5.39
CA VAL A 107 -13.26 -4.89 -4.53
C VAL A 107 -12.83 -6.14 -3.76
N LYS A 108 -12.11 -7.06 -4.40
CA LYS A 108 -11.65 -8.31 -3.77
C LYS A 108 -10.51 -8.10 -2.77
N SER A 109 -9.62 -7.15 -3.03
CA SER A 109 -8.40 -6.94 -2.24
C SER A 109 -8.54 -5.88 -1.15
N PHE A 110 -9.50 -4.96 -1.27
CA PHE A 110 -9.68 -3.88 -0.29
C PHE A 110 -9.95 -4.35 1.14
N PRO A 111 -10.69 -5.46 1.41
CA PRO A 111 -10.88 -5.95 2.79
C PRO A 111 -9.58 -6.25 3.54
N VAL A 112 -8.50 -6.57 2.81
CA VAL A 112 -7.19 -6.88 3.41
C VAL A 112 -6.21 -5.71 3.44
N ILE A 113 -6.65 -4.48 3.16
CA ILE A 113 -5.80 -3.28 3.16
C ILE A 113 -5.08 -3.03 4.51
N ARG A 114 -5.68 -3.50 5.61
CA ARG A 114 -5.09 -3.40 6.96
C ARG A 114 -3.98 -4.42 7.22
N VAL A 115 -3.87 -5.46 6.39
CA VAL A 115 -2.80 -6.46 6.49
C VAL A 115 -1.56 -5.90 5.82
N LYS A 116 -0.54 -5.56 6.62
CA LYS A 116 0.69 -4.90 6.13
C LYS A 116 1.36 -5.64 4.96
N ALA A 117 1.40 -6.97 4.99
CA ALA A 117 1.96 -7.78 3.91
C ALA A 117 1.19 -7.65 2.58
N MET A 118 -0.13 -7.42 2.62
CA MET A 118 -0.99 -7.31 1.44
C MET A 118 -1.21 -5.86 0.98
N ARG A 119 -1.00 -4.89 1.87
CA ARG A 119 -1.20 -3.45 1.63
C ARG A 119 -0.55 -2.95 0.32
N PRO A 120 0.70 -3.32 -0.03
CA PRO A 120 1.32 -2.87 -1.28
C PRO A 120 0.54 -3.24 -2.55
N ILE A 121 -0.17 -4.37 -2.54
CA ILE A 121 -1.01 -4.81 -3.67
C ILE A 121 -2.17 -3.83 -3.84
N VAL A 122 -2.86 -3.51 -2.75
CA VAL A 122 -4.02 -2.60 -2.77
C VAL A 122 -3.59 -1.19 -3.20
N MET A 123 -2.46 -0.70 -2.68
CA MET A 123 -1.93 0.61 -3.08
C MET A 123 -1.58 0.66 -4.57
N THR A 124 -0.97 -0.40 -5.10
CA THR A 124 -0.66 -0.51 -6.53
C THR A 124 -1.94 -0.49 -7.38
N ILE A 125 -3.01 -1.17 -6.96
CA ILE A 125 -4.29 -1.14 -7.69
C ILE A 125 -4.88 0.27 -7.68
N LEU A 126 -4.91 0.93 -6.51
CA LEU A 126 -5.44 2.29 -6.36
C LEU A 126 -4.69 3.29 -7.25
N LYS A 127 -3.36 3.20 -7.29
CA LYS A 127 -2.51 4.01 -8.16
C LYS A 127 -2.91 3.89 -9.64
N ASN A 128 -3.16 2.66 -10.09
CA ASN A 128 -3.50 2.40 -11.49
C ASN A 128 -4.97 2.75 -11.83
N ILE A 129 -5.81 3.15 -10.87
CA ILE A 129 -7.21 3.53 -11.14
C ILE A 129 -7.34 5.06 -11.34
N SER A 130 -7.92 5.45 -12.48
CA SER A 130 -8.11 6.85 -12.86
C SER A 130 -9.08 7.61 -11.96
N GLN A 131 -10.19 6.98 -11.56
CA GLN A 131 -11.19 7.54 -10.66
C GLN A 131 -11.58 6.50 -9.61
N ILE A 132 -11.14 6.75 -8.38
CA ILE A 132 -11.44 5.92 -7.21
C ILE A 132 -12.76 6.39 -6.61
N GLU A 133 -13.56 5.45 -6.11
CA GLU A 133 -14.82 5.76 -5.44
C GLU A 133 -14.57 6.36 -4.04
N ASP A 134 -15.36 7.38 -3.68
CA ASP A 134 -15.22 8.13 -2.41
C ASP A 134 -15.31 7.24 -1.17
N SER A 135 -16.03 6.12 -1.26
CA SER A 135 -16.15 5.14 -0.18
C SER A 135 -14.77 4.59 0.24
N TYR A 136 -13.89 4.32 -0.73
CA TYR A 136 -12.51 3.89 -0.47
C TYR A 136 -11.62 5.04 0.01
N LEU A 137 -11.74 6.23 -0.59
CA LEU A 137 -10.95 7.40 -0.21
C LEU A 137 -11.20 7.81 1.25
N LYS A 138 -12.46 7.75 1.72
CA LYS A 138 -12.82 8.01 3.11
C LYS A 138 -12.15 7.06 4.09
N VAL A 139 -11.94 5.79 3.71
CA VAL A 139 -11.23 4.82 4.54
C VAL A 139 -9.73 5.16 4.63
N LEU A 140 -9.11 5.54 3.51
CA LEU A 140 -7.71 5.96 3.47
C LEU A 140 -7.45 7.19 4.32
N VAL A 141 -8.33 8.20 4.28
CA VAL A 141 -8.19 9.44 5.06
C VAL A 141 -8.36 9.19 6.57
N ARG A 142 -9.23 8.26 6.96
CA ARG A 142 -9.49 7.96 8.37
C ARG A 142 -8.32 7.27 9.06
N ASP A 143 -7.45 6.61 8.30
CA ASP A 143 -6.30 5.86 8.83
C ASP A 143 -4.99 6.51 8.37
N LYS A 144 -4.28 7.11 9.32
CA LYS A 144 -3.03 7.83 9.04
C LYS A 144 -1.96 6.94 8.41
N GLU A 145 -1.85 5.67 8.82
CA GLU A 145 -0.87 4.76 8.22
C GLU A 145 -1.20 4.50 6.75
N LEU A 146 -2.47 4.24 6.45
CA LEU A 146 -2.91 3.99 5.08
C LEU A 146 -2.70 5.23 4.21
N TYR A 147 -3.05 6.41 4.71
CA TYR A 147 -2.84 7.67 3.99
C TYR A 147 -1.36 7.90 3.66
N LEU A 148 -0.44 7.67 4.60
CA LEU A 148 0.99 7.86 4.38
C LEU A 148 1.53 6.93 3.29
N ASP A 149 1.06 5.68 3.26
CA ASP A 149 1.46 4.65 2.30
C ASP A 149 0.87 4.83 0.90
N THR A 150 -0.07 5.77 0.69
CA THR A 150 -0.63 6.05 -0.64
C THR A 150 0.32 6.82 -1.55
N ASP A 151 0.33 6.45 -2.83
CA ASP A 151 1.00 7.22 -3.89
C ASP A 151 0.39 8.62 -4.04
N THR A 152 1.21 9.57 -4.51
CA THR A 152 0.79 10.96 -4.75
C THR A 152 -0.40 11.07 -5.72
N GLU A 153 -0.53 10.15 -6.67
CA GLU A 153 -1.69 10.06 -7.58
C GLU A 153 -3.01 9.88 -6.84
N VAL A 154 -3.02 9.02 -5.83
CA VAL A 154 -4.19 8.74 -4.98
C VAL A 154 -4.42 9.93 -4.05
N LYS A 155 -3.37 10.49 -3.45
CA LYS A 155 -3.47 11.70 -2.62
C LYS A 155 -4.08 12.88 -3.38
N ARG A 156 -3.71 13.08 -4.65
CA ARG A 156 -4.33 14.11 -5.51
C ARG A 156 -5.84 13.92 -5.66
N GLN A 157 -6.34 12.68 -5.72
CA GLN A 157 -7.79 12.44 -5.74
C GLN A 157 -8.42 12.78 -4.39
N ILE A 158 -7.78 12.42 -3.27
CA ILE A 158 -8.23 12.77 -1.90
C ILE A 158 -8.33 14.30 -1.71
N TRP A 159 -7.35 15.04 -2.22
CA TRP A 159 -7.27 16.49 -2.08
C TRP A 159 -8.36 17.26 -2.82
N LYS A 160 -8.97 16.67 -3.86
CA LYS A 160 -10.08 17.30 -4.59
C LYS A 160 -11.25 17.62 -3.66
N ASP A 161 -11.53 16.71 -2.73
CA ASP A 161 -12.65 16.86 -1.79
C ASP A 161 -12.20 17.37 -0.41
N ASN A 162 -10.90 17.37 -0.13
CA ASN A 162 -10.32 17.76 1.16
C ASN A 162 -9.18 18.78 0.97
N GLN A 163 -9.53 20.01 0.59
CA GLN A 163 -8.55 21.05 0.26
C GLN A 163 -7.66 21.46 1.43
N SER A 164 -8.13 21.33 2.68
CA SER A 164 -7.30 21.57 3.87
C SER A 164 -6.12 20.59 3.97
N LEU A 165 -6.34 19.30 3.66
CA LEU A 165 -5.27 18.29 3.67
C LEU A 165 -4.18 18.58 2.65
N PHE A 166 -4.55 19.19 1.51
CA PHE A 166 -3.56 19.67 0.54
C PHE A 166 -2.71 20.80 1.12
N GLY A 167 -3.36 21.77 1.79
CA GLY A 167 -2.66 22.87 2.45
C GLY A 167 -1.66 22.38 3.49
N ASP A 168 -2.07 21.44 4.34
CA ASP A 168 -1.23 20.85 5.38
C ASP A 168 -0.01 20.10 4.82
N GLU A 169 -0.15 19.41 3.69
CA GLU A 169 0.94 18.68 3.02
C GLU A 169 1.90 19.61 2.25
N VAL A 170 1.37 20.63 1.57
CA VAL A 170 2.16 21.48 0.67
C VAL A 170 2.76 22.70 1.37
N SER A 171 2.13 23.20 2.43
CA SER A 171 2.62 24.37 3.17
C SER A 171 4.04 24.20 3.72
N PRO A 172 4.42 23.06 4.33
CA PRO A 172 5.79 22.83 4.78
C PRO A 172 6.80 22.81 3.63
N LEU A 173 6.42 22.20 2.49
CA LEU A 173 7.28 22.11 1.30
C LEU A 173 7.54 23.50 0.70
N LEU A 174 6.51 24.32 0.60
CA LEU A 174 6.64 25.70 0.14
C LEU A 174 7.46 26.54 1.12
N SER A 175 7.24 26.38 2.42
CA SER A 175 8.00 27.10 3.45
C SER A 175 9.48 26.74 3.40
N GLN A 176 9.81 25.46 3.23
CA GLN A 176 11.19 25.00 3.04
C GLN A 176 11.80 25.58 1.76
N TYR A 177 11.08 25.53 0.64
CA TYR A 177 11.56 26.09 -0.62
C TYR A 177 11.82 27.60 -0.54
N ILE A 178 10.91 28.35 0.10
CA ILE A 178 11.07 29.79 0.33
C ILE A 178 12.33 30.04 1.15
N SER A 179 12.49 29.32 2.28
CA SER A 179 13.67 29.47 3.14
C SER A 179 14.97 29.13 2.40
N GLU A 180 14.99 28.08 1.59
CA GLU A 180 16.15 27.69 0.80
C GLU A 180 16.52 28.76 -0.24
N LYS A 181 15.52 29.34 -0.92
CA LYS A 181 15.74 30.44 -1.88
C LYS A 181 16.20 31.72 -1.20
N GLU A 182 15.64 32.06 -0.05
CA GLU A 182 16.11 33.18 0.77
C GLU A 182 17.56 32.95 1.19
N ASN A 183 17.91 31.76 1.67
CA ASN A 183 19.29 31.43 2.00
C ASN A 183 20.22 31.63 0.80
N VAL A 184 19.89 31.09 -0.38
CA VAL A 184 20.72 31.31 -1.59
C VAL A 184 20.83 32.80 -1.98
N LEU A 185 19.76 33.57 -1.81
CA LEU A 185 19.74 35.02 -2.12
C LEU A 185 20.55 35.86 -1.13
N PHE A 186 20.58 35.47 0.15
CA PHE A 186 21.20 36.23 1.24
C PHE A 186 22.55 35.64 1.70
N ASP A 187 22.98 34.49 1.18
CA ASP A 187 24.28 33.92 1.48
C ASP A 187 25.39 34.73 0.80
N HIS A 188 26.13 35.48 1.62
CA HIS A 188 27.22 36.37 1.20
C HIS A 188 28.43 35.65 0.58
N THR A 189 28.39 34.32 0.47
CA THR A 189 29.40 33.50 -0.19
C THR A 189 29.16 33.33 -1.69
N ASN A 190 28.00 33.71 -2.22
CA ASN A 190 27.62 33.54 -3.63
C ASN A 190 28.01 34.74 -4.52
N LEU A 191 29.23 35.27 -4.37
CA LEU A 191 29.75 36.38 -5.19
C LEU A 191 29.95 36.03 -6.68
N SER A 192 29.74 34.78 -7.10
CA SER A 192 29.94 34.31 -8.48
C SER A 192 28.67 34.30 -9.33
N THR A 193 27.48 34.52 -8.77
CA THR A 193 26.26 34.61 -9.59
C THR A 193 26.13 36.05 -10.13
N GLN A 194 27.03 36.39 -11.06
CA GLN A 194 27.12 37.64 -11.81
C GLN A 194 25.92 37.82 -12.76
N PHE A 195 24.69 37.83 -12.24
CA PHE A 195 23.48 38.10 -13.03
C PHE A 195 23.22 39.60 -13.25
N PHE A 196 24.01 40.48 -12.62
CA PHE A 196 23.94 41.93 -12.78
C PHE A 196 25.28 42.50 -13.27
N GLY A 197 25.63 42.20 -14.52
CA GLY A 197 26.65 42.97 -15.24
C GLY A 197 26.06 44.29 -15.73
N PRO A 198 26.75 45.44 -15.60
CA PRO A 198 26.26 46.70 -16.13
C PRO A 198 26.12 46.62 -17.66
N SER A 199 24.94 46.95 -18.16
CA SER A 199 24.64 47.00 -19.59
C SER A 199 25.60 47.96 -20.31
N PRO A 200 26.23 47.56 -21.44
CA PRO A 200 27.15 48.44 -22.15
C PRO A 200 26.38 49.61 -22.74
N LYS A 201 26.71 50.83 -22.30
CA LYS A 201 26.23 52.07 -22.91
C LYS A 201 26.77 52.15 -24.34
N VAL A 202 25.88 51.96 -25.31
CA VAL A 202 26.13 52.30 -26.71
C VAL A 202 26.24 53.83 -26.80
N GLY A 203 27.46 54.34 -26.72
CA GLY A 203 27.77 55.74 -27.01
C GLY A 203 27.91 55.94 -28.51
N LEU A 204 26.87 56.46 -29.15
CA LEU A 204 26.96 57.08 -30.46
C LEU A 204 27.89 58.30 -30.36
N THR A 205 29.11 58.20 -30.87
CA THR A 205 29.93 59.38 -31.18
C THR A 205 29.95 59.56 -32.69
N TYR A 206 29.14 60.53 -33.15
CA TYR A 206 29.32 61.20 -34.43
C TYR A 206 30.65 61.96 -34.41
N SER A 207 31.51 61.72 -35.40
CA SER A 207 32.53 62.65 -35.93
C SER A 207 32.99 62.14 -37.28
#